data_AF-U2B1F5-F1
#
_entry.id   AF-U2B1F5-F1
#
_cell.length_a   1.000
_cell.length_b   1.000
_cell.length_c   1.000
_cell.angle_alpha   90.00
_cell.angle_beta   90.00
_cell.angle_gamma   90.00
#
_symmetry.space_group_name_H-M   'P 1'
#
loop_
_entity.id
_entity.type
_entity.pdbx_description
1 polymer ?
#
loop_
_entity_poly.entity_id
_entity_poly.type
_entity_poly.pdbx_seq_one_letter_code
_entity_poly.pdbx_strand_id
1 'polypeptide(L)'
;MHFARLQSRLSSEPDEVAVPLRKELYDQELKDFIQKMIVCEGEEHRIAVSWGAVFMVSMILYMLRGVDRIGELTDGDVHAESDDDLVEKMTLFITGGINALKDPLK
;
A
#
# COMPACT_ATOMS: atom_id res chain seq x y z
N MET A 1 14.82 -11.55 3.47
CA MET A 1 15.21 -10.23 2.91
C MET A 1 15.37 -10.19 1.38
N HIS A 2 15.92 -11.22 0.70
CA HIS A 2 16.13 -11.14 -0.76
C HIS A 2 14.85 -10.94 -1.57
N PHE A 3 13.74 -11.57 -1.18
CA PHE A 3 12.45 -11.41 -1.88
C PHE A 3 11.81 -10.03 -1.68
N ALA A 4 11.91 -9.44 -0.48
CA ALA A 4 11.46 -8.07 -0.21
C ALA A 4 12.16 -7.05 -1.13
N ARG A 5 13.49 -7.17 -1.24
CA ARG A 5 14.28 -6.32 -2.15
C ARG A 5 13.88 -6.54 -3.62
N LEU A 6 13.60 -7.78 -4.03
CA LEU A 6 13.11 -8.06 -5.38
C LEU A 6 11.76 -7.38 -5.65
N GLN A 7 10.79 -7.55 -4.76
CA GLN A 7 9.47 -6.93 -4.90
C GLN A 7 9.55 -5.40 -4.94
N SER A 8 10.40 -4.78 -4.13
CA SER A 8 10.60 -3.31 -4.13
C SER A 8 11.06 -2.74 -5.48
N ARG A 9 11.57 -3.60 -6.39
CA ARG A 9 12.03 -3.22 -7.73
C ARG A 9 11.00 -3.49 -8.82
N LEU A 10 9.83 -4.04 -8.50
CA LEU A 10 8.81 -4.44 -9.47
C LEU A 10 8.41 -3.30 -10.42
N SER A 11 8.39 -2.04 -9.94
CA SER A 11 8.06 -0.87 -10.76
C SER A 11 9.14 -0.50 -11.79
N SER A 12 10.33 -1.07 -11.69
CA SER A 12 11.44 -0.89 -12.64
C SER A 12 11.60 -2.06 -13.61
N GLU A 13 10.81 -3.12 -13.43
CA GLU A 13 10.83 -4.27 -14.33
C GLU A 13 10.07 -3.95 -15.62
N PRO A 14 10.48 -4.51 -16.78
CA PRO A 14 9.76 -4.32 -18.04
C PRO A 14 8.32 -4.81 -17.97
N ASP A 15 7.41 -4.17 -18.71
CA ASP A 15 5.99 -4.54 -18.69
C ASP A 15 5.74 -5.97 -19.22
N GLU A 16 6.60 -6.48 -20.12
CA GLU A 16 6.52 -7.85 -20.64
C GLU A 16 6.57 -8.91 -19.53
N VAL A 17 7.24 -8.61 -18.42
CA VAL A 17 7.31 -9.48 -17.24
C VAL A 17 6.39 -8.99 -16.13
N ALA A 18 6.29 -7.68 -15.91
CA ALA A 18 5.56 -7.12 -14.78
C ALA A 18 4.04 -7.25 -14.92
N VAL A 19 3.49 -7.08 -16.13
CA VAL A 19 2.04 -7.20 -16.40
C VAL A 19 1.52 -8.62 -16.13
N PRO A 20 2.08 -9.70 -16.73
CA PRO A 20 1.60 -11.05 -16.45
C PRO A 20 1.80 -11.43 -14.98
N LEU A 21 2.92 -11.01 -14.37
CA LEU A 21 3.21 -11.27 -12.95
C LEU A 21 2.16 -10.64 -12.03
N ARG A 22 1.79 -9.36 -12.23
CA ARG A 22 0.73 -8.71 -11.44
C ARG A 22 -0.60 -9.44 -11.59
N LYS A 23 -0.96 -9.76 -12.83
CA LYS A 23 -2.21 -10.47 -13.14
C LYS A 23 -2.28 -11.86 -12.50
N GLU A 24 -1.17 -12.59 -12.47
CA GLU A 24 -1.10 -13.95 -11.96
C GLU A 24 -1.01 -13.99 -10.42
N LEU A 25 -0.23 -13.09 -9.81
CA LEU A 25 0.17 -13.22 -8.40
C LEU A 25 -0.43 -12.17 -7.45
N TYR A 26 -0.88 -11.01 -7.95
CA TYR A 26 -1.36 -9.91 -7.11
C TYR A 26 -2.86 -9.61 -7.30
N ASP A 27 -3.33 -9.62 -8.55
CA ASP A 27 -4.65 -9.09 -8.90
C ASP A 27 -5.80 -9.77 -8.14
N GLN A 28 -5.76 -11.10 -7.98
CA GLN A 28 -6.85 -11.83 -7.35
C GLN A 28 -6.96 -11.50 -5.85
N GLU A 29 -5.85 -11.56 -5.12
CA GLU A 29 -5.83 -11.24 -3.69
C GLU A 29 -6.21 -9.77 -3.43
N LEU A 30 -5.76 -8.84 -4.27
CA LEU A 30 -6.15 -7.43 -4.16
C LEU A 30 -7.62 -7.20 -4.46
N LYS A 31 -8.20 -7.90 -5.45
CA LYS A 31 -9.65 -7.84 -5.72
C LYS A 31 -10.45 -8.38 -4.55
N ASP A 32 -10.00 -9.48 -3.93
CA ASP A 32 -10.68 -10.07 -2.78
C ASP A 32 -10.58 -9.17 -1.54
N PHE A 33 -9.43 -8.50 -1.33
CA PHE A 33 -9.29 -7.47 -0.30
C PHE A 33 -10.25 -6.30 -0.54
N ILE A 34 -10.28 -5.74 -1.75
CA ILE A 34 -11.18 -4.63 -2.12
C ILE A 34 -12.64 -5.04 -1.88
N GLN A 35 -13.03 -6.25 -2.31
CA GLN A 35 -14.40 -6.70 -2.15
C GLN A 35 -14.80 -6.86 -0.68
N LYS A 36 -13.90 -7.39 0.17
CA LYS A 36 -14.14 -7.47 1.62
C LYS A 36 -14.28 -6.09 2.26
N MET A 37 -13.44 -5.14 1.86
CA MET A 37 -13.55 -3.75 2.33
C MET A 37 -14.87 -3.11 1.88
N ILE A 38 -15.30 -3.31 0.64
CA ILE A 38 -16.58 -2.80 0.13
C ILE A 38 -17.78 -3.36 0.91
N VAL A 39 -17.73 -4.64 1.31
CA VAL A 39 -18.78 -5.25 2.15
C VAL A 39 -18.89 -4.57 3.51
N CYS A 40 -17.76 -4.10 4.07
CA CYS A 40 -17.75 -3.38 5.35
C CYS A 40 -18.15 -1.90 5.20
N GLU A 41 -17.66 -1.23 4.16
CA GLU A 41 -17.76 0.23 4.00
C GLU A 41 -19.03 0.67 3.27
N GLY A 42 -19.57 -0.15 2.35
CA GLY A 42 -20.67 0.19 1.46
C GLY A 42 -20.25 0.24 -0.02
N GLU A 43 -21.15 -0.20 -0.89
CA GLU A 43 -20.93 -0.28 -2.35
C GLU A 43 -20.75 1.12 -2.98
N GLU A 44 -21.42 2.13 -2.43
CA GLU A 44 -21.29 3.55 -2.80
C GLU A 44 -19.85 4.08 -2.65
N HIS A 45 -19.00 3.40 -1.87
CA HIS A 45 -17.63 3.79 -1.59
C HIS A 45 -16.58 2.97 -2.36
N ARG A 46 -17.00 2.16 -3.35
CA ARG A 46 -16.11 1.35 -4.19
C ARG A 46 -14.91 2.12 -4.75
N ILE A 47 -15.13 3.35 -5.24
CA ILE A 47 -14.07 4.16 -5.85
C ILE A 47 -12.99 4.51 -4.81
N ALA A 48 -13.41 4.96 -3.62
CA ALA A 48 -12.52 5.33 -2.53
C ALA A 48 -11.69 4.12 -2.05
N VAL A 49 -12.34 2.98 -1.82
CA VAL A 49 -11.68 1.73 -1.40
C VAL A 49 -10.68 1.25 -2.47
N SER A 50 -11.06 1.29 -3.75
CA SER A 50 -10.20 0.82 -4.85
C SER A 50 -8.94 1.68 -4.99
N TRP A 51 -9.06 3.00 -4.91
CA TRP A 51 -7.90 3.89 -4.89
C TRP A 51 -7.05 3.69 -3.64
N GLY A 52 -7.67 3.49 -2.48
CA GLY A 52 -6.98 3.13 -1.24
C GLY A 52 -6.09 1.89 -1.40
N ALA A 53 -6.57 0.85 -2.10
CA ALA A 53 -5.79 -0.34 -2.38
C ALA A 53 -4.57 -0.07 -3.29
N VAL A 54 -4.72 0.81 -4.30
CA VAL A 54 -3.60 1.23 -5.17
C VAL A 54 -2.52 1.99 -4.36
N PHE A 55 -2.95 2.89 -3.48
CA PHE A 55 -2.03 3.62 -2.60
C PHE A 55 -1.36 2.69 -1.59
N MET A 56 -2.09 1.73 -1.03
CA MET A 56 -1.54 0.69 -0.15
C MET A 56 -0.43 -0.09 -0.83
N VAL A 57 -0.63 -0.60 -2.05
CA VAL A 57 0.41 -1.35 -2.78
C VAL A 57 1.63 -0.47 -3.02
N SER A 58 1.43 0.81 -3.34
CA SER A 58 2.51 1.77 -3.55
C SER A 58 3.35 1.96 -2.27
N MET A 59 2.69 2.09 -1.11
CA MET A 59 3.34 2.17 0.20
C MET A 59 4.10 0.87 0.53
N ILE A 60 3.49 -0.30 0.31
CA ILE A 60 4.13 -1.61 0.55
C ILE A 60 5.43 -1.74 -0.26
N LEU A 61 5.35 -1.53 -1.59
CA LEU A 61 6.53 -1.66 -2.46
C LEU A 61 7.64 -0.67 -2.08
N TYR A 62 7.28 0.52 -1.60
CA TYR A 62 8.24 1.50 -1.09
C TYR A 62 8.87 1.05 0.23
N MET A 63 8.08 0.64 1.22
CA MET A 63 8.60 0.25 2.54
C MET A 63 9.45 -1.03 2.47
N LEU A 64 9.17 -1.95 1.52
CA LEU A 64 10.00 -3.13 1.27
C LEU A 64 11.44 -2.82 0.86
N ARG A 65 11.76 -1.56 0.52
CA ARG A 65 13.14 -1.11 0.28
C ARG A 65 14.00 -1.20 1.55
N GLY A 66 13.38 -1.16 2.74
CA GLY A 66 14.09 -1.20 4.03
C GLY A 66 14.98 0.02 4.26
N VAL A 67 14.60 1.18 3.72
CA VAL A 67 15.32 2.45 3.90
C VAL A 67 14.67 3.22 5.04
N ASP A 68 15.47 3.72 5.97
CA ASP A 68 15.01 4.61 7.04
C ASP A 68 14.75 6.03 6.51
N ARG A 69 13.75 6.14 5.63
CA ARG A 69 13.45 7.40 4.95
C ARG A 69 12.95 8.47 5.92
N ILE A 70 12.27 8.06 6.99
CA ILE A 70 11.79 9.00 8.02
C ILE A 70 12.95 9.58 8.82
N GLY A 71 13.93 8.76 9.22
CA GLY A 71 15.15 9.25 9.87
C GLY A 71 15.93 10.21 8.96
N GLU A 72 16.11 9.86 7.69
CA GLU A 72 16.75 10.74 6.70
C GLU A 72 16.02 12.08 6.47
N LEU A 73 14.69 12.12 6.66
CA LEU A 73 13.87 13.32 6.47
C LEU A 73 13.74 14.19 7.73
N THR A 74 14.07 13.64 8.89
CA THR A 74 13.88 14.26 10.20
C THR A 74 15.21 14.44 10.94
N ASP A 75 16.33 14.44 10.22
CA ASP A 75 17.68 14.57 10.78
C ASP A 75 17.99 13.56 11.91
N GLY A 76 17.34 12.39 11.87
CA GLY A 76 17.47 11.33 12.88
C GLY A 76 16.61 11.50 14.13
N ASP A 77 15.65 12.43 14.15
CA ASP A 77 14.75 12.62 15.30
C ASP A 77 13.62 11.57 15.36
N VAL A 78 13.19 11.05 14.19
CA VAL A 78 12.07 10.12 14.10
C VAL A 78 12.49 8.86 13.34
N HIS A 79 12.21 7.69 13.93
CA HIS A 79 12.46 6.38 13.35
C HIS A 79 11.22 5.48 13.49
N ALA A 80 11.14 4.43 12.67
CA ALA A 80 10.21 3.34 12.93
C ALA A 80 10.71 2.55 14.15
N GLU A 81 9.83 2.31 15.13
CA GLU A 81 10.22 1.58 16.35
C GLU A 81 10.36 0.08 16.11
N SER A 82 9.60 -0.45 15.15
CA SER A 82 9.58 -1.85 14.75
C SER A 82 8.87 -2.03 13.40
N ASP A 83 8.90 -3.25 12.86
CA ASP A 83 8.09 -3.62 11.69
C ASP A 83 6.58 -3.49 11.98
N ASP A 84 6.15 -3.80 13.21
CA ASP A 84 4.75 -3.67 13.63
C ASP A 84 4.32 -2.20 13.68
N ASP A 85 5.17 -1.31 14.16
CA ASP A 85 4.93 0.14 14.17
C ASP A 85 4.75 0.70 12.74
N LEU A 86 5.56 0.20 11.81
CA LEU A 86 5.46 0.55 10.39
C LEU A 86 4.11 0.08 9.81
N VAL A 87 3.71 -1.16 10.09
CA VAL A 87 2.40 -1.70 9.68
C VAL A 87 1.25 -0.89 10.28
N GLU A 88 1.33 -0.53 11.56
CA GLU A 88 0.32 0.28 12.24
C GLU A 88 0.17 1.66 11.60
N LYS A 89 1.27 2.39 11.40
CA LYS A 89 1.27 3.71 10.74
C LYS A 89 0.72 3.65 9.31
N MET A 90 1.10 2.63 8.54
CA MET A 90 0.54 2.41 7.20
C MET A 90 -0.97 2.16 7.26
N THR A 91 -1.43 1.29 8.16
CA THR A 91 -2.84 0.94 8.32
C THR A 91 -3.69 2.15 8.69
N LEU A 92 -3.23 2.95 9.65
CA LEU A 92 -3.88 4.19 10.06
C LEU A 92 -3.97 5.18 8.90
N PHE A 93 -2.87 5.39 8.18
CA PHE A 93 -2.84 6.33 7.06
C PHE A 93 -3.75 5.90 5.90
N ILE A 94 -3.74 4.62 5.53
CA ILE A 94 -4.58 4.07 4.45
C ILE A 94 -6.06 4.17 4.84
N THR A 95 -6.42 3.78 6.06
CA THR A 95 -7.80 3.83 6.54
C THR A 95 -8.31 5.27 6.62
N GLY A 96 -7.49 6.19 7.14
CA GLY A 96 -7.81 7.62 7.15
C GLY A 96 -7.98 8.20 5.74
N GLY A 97 -7.08 7.85 4.82
CA GLY A 97 -7.13 8.26 3.41
C GLY A 97 -8.38 7.75 2.69
N ILE A 98 -8.76 6.48 2.89
CA ILE A 98 -10.01 5.93 2.35
C ILE A 98 -11.21 6.71 2.89
N ASN A 99 -11.25 7.01 4.19
CA ASN A 99 -12.32 7.80 4.80
C ASN A 99 -12.41 9.21 4.20
N ALA A 100 -11.28 9.89 3.99
CA ALA A 100 -11.25 11.20 3.35
C ALA A 100 -11.74 11.16 1.89
N LEU A 101 -11.45 10.07 1.15
CA LEU A 101 -11.91 9.89 -0.22
C LEU A 101 -13.41 9.57 -0.32
N LYS A 102 -14.03 9.00 0.73
CA LYS A 102 -15.47 8.74 0.77
C LYS A 102 -16.29 10.03 0.82
N ASP A 103 -15.81 11.04 1.55
CA ASP A 103 -16.43 12.35 1.73
C ASP A 103 -15.44 13.47 1.32
N PRO A 104 -15.20 13.70 0.02
CA PRO A 104 -14.19 14.67 -0.45
C PRO A 104 -14.54 16.14 -0.18
N LEU A 105 -15.69 16.43 0.44
CA LEU A 105 -16.22 17.78 0.70
C LEU A 105 -16.44 18.07 2.21
N LYS A 106 -15.85 17.27 3.10
CA LYS A 106 -15.64 17.67 4.50
C LYS A 106 -14.31 18.39 4.67
#